data_AF-A0A381PW45-F1
#
_entry.id   AF-A0A381PW45-F1
#
_cell.length_a   1.000
_cell.length_b   1.000
_cell.length_c   1.000
_cell.angle_alpha   90.00
_cell.angle_beta   90.00
_cell.angle_gamma   90.00
#
_symmetry.space_group_name_H-M   'P 1'
#
loop_
_entity.id
_entity.type
_entity.pdbx_description
1 polymer ?
#
loop_
_entity_poly.entity_id
_entity_poly.type
_entity_poly.pdbx_seq_one_letter_code
_entity_poly.pdbx_strand_id
1 'polypeptide(L)'
;MDPDDDKLQMLRESIRLTEEILSRLDQSRSERPEIGPDSTVIARLTHAREWRLRYLSHLEMGGQPLDLGDEWSMHHGHDLAIEWGYEVWDENRIGLRCRSCDDWIQLYDVDPAPTLEPTIADLYVEHETHTVLSWRRGSEAGIECVTCGAVREDGFPLLTAPVSGWFDQVWNS
;
A
#
# COMPACT_ATOMS: atom_id res chain seq x y z
N MET A 1 -14.08 5.22 22.28
CA MET A 1 -14.41 5.35 20.85
C MET A 1 -14.36 3.95 20.28
N ASP A 2 -15.18 3.68 19.27
CA ASP A 2 -15.05 2.44 18.49
C ASP A 2 -13.71 2.49 17.73
N PRO A 3 -12.85 1.46 17.78
CA PRO A 3 -11.60 1.43 17.00
C PRO A 3 -11.79 1.76 15.51
N ASP A 4 -12.97 1.49 14.95
CA ASP A 4 -13.30 1.81 13.57
C ASP A 4 -13.58 3.31 13.36
N ASP A 5 -14.15 4.00 14.37
CA ASP A 5 -14.34 5.45 14.35
C ASP A 5 -12.99 6.18 14.36
N ASP A 6 -12.03 5.69 15.15
CA ASP A 6 -10.68 6.27 15.26
C ASP A 6 -9.93 6.16 13.91
N LYS A 7 -10.00 5.00 13.23
CA LYS A 7 -9.39 4.81 11.90
C LYS A 7 -10.01 5.70 10.84
N LEU A 8 -11.34 5.83 10.84
CA LEU A 8 -12.06 6.70 9.91
C LEU A 8 -11.69 8.17 10.12
N GLN A 9 -11.55 8.60 11.37
CA GLN A 9 -11.08 9.94 11.70
C GLN A 9 -9.64 10.18 11.21
N MET A 10 -8.74 9.22 11.39
CA MET A 10 -7.37 9.31 10.88
C MET A 10 -7.33 9.43 9.35
N LEU A 11 -8.17 8.70 8.62
CA LEU A 11 -8.28 8.80 7.17
C LEU A 11 -8.72 10.21 6.73
N ARG A 12 -9.76 10.77 7.39
CA ARG A 12 -10.21 12.15 7.12
C ARG A 12 -9.11 13.18 7.38
N GLU A 13 -8.39 13.03 8.47
CA GLU A 13 -7.27 13.92 8.81
C GLU A 13 -6.13 13.83 7.80
N SER A 14 -5.78 12.62 7.35
CA SER A 14 -4.77 12.39 6.31
C SER A 14 -5.14 13.08 4.98
N ILE A 15 -6.41 13.02 4.57
CA ILE A 15 -6.93 13.73 3.40
C ILE A 15 -6.77 15.24 3.58
N ARG A 16 -7.24 15.78 4.71
CA ARG A 16 -7.17 17.22 5.04
C ARG A 16 -5.75 17.74 4.99
N LEU A 17 -4.79 17.04 5.60
CA LEU A 17 -3.38 17.40 5.58
C LEU A 17 -2.79 17.36 4.17
N THR A 18 -3.15 16.35 3.37
CA THR A 18 -2.72 16.25 1.97
C THR A 18 -3.23 17.43 1.14
N GLU A 19 -4.48 17.85 1.34
CA GLU A 19 -5.07 19.03 0.69
C GLU A 19 -4.37 20.33 1.10
N GLU A 20 -4.04 20.49 2.38
CA GLU A 20 -3.26 21.65 2.85
C GLU A 20 -1.88 21.71 2.19
N ILE A 21 -1.17 20.57 2.09
CA ILE A 21 0.13 20.50 1.43
C ILE A 21 -0.01 20.90 -0.03
N LEU A 22 -0.97 20.32 -0.76
CA LEU A 22 -1.21 20.64 -2.17
C LEU A 22 -1.55 22.12 -2.38
N SER A 23 -2.39 22.71 -1.52
CA SER A 23 -2.73 24.13 -1.57
C SER A 23 -1.51 25.04 -1.37
N ARG A 24 -0.65 24.70 -0.40
CA ARG A 24 0.62 25.43 -0.17
C ARG A 24 1.57 25.30 -1.35
N LEU A 25 1.66 24.12 -1.97
CA LEU A 25 2.48 23.90 -3.16
C LEU A 25 1.98 24.75 -4.34
N ASP A 26 0.67 24.87 -4.54
CA ASP A 26 0.09 25.71 -5.60
C ASP A 26 0.32 27.22 -5.38
N GLN A 27 0.20 27.67 -4.12
CA GLN A 27 0.57 29.04 -3.73
C GLN A 27 2.06 29.32 -4.00
N SER A 28 2.95 28.40 -3.60
CA SER A 28 4.39 28.55 -3.82
C SER A 28 4.77 28.59 -5.31
N ARG A 29 4.09 27.80 -6.15
CA ARG A 29 4.25 27.81 -7.60
C ARG A 29 3.83 29.15 -8.21
N SER A 30 2.78 29.75 -7.68
CA SER A 30 2.29 31.07 -8.12
C SER A 30 3.24 32.20 -7.72
N GLU A 31 3.89 32.10 -6.56
CA GLU A 31 4.83 33.11 -6.05
C GLU A 31 6.25 32.99 -6.62
N ARG A 32 6.72 31.76 -6.91
CA ARG A 32 8.08 31.48 -7.39
C ARG A 32 8.09 30.36 -8.44
N PRO A 33 7.64 30.63 -9.68
CA PRO A 33 7.53 29.62 -10.73
C PRO A 33 8.87 28.99 -11.15
N GLU A 34 10.01 29.66 -10.91
CA GLU A 34 11.35 29.15 -11.23
C GLU A 34 11.87 28.11 -10.22
N ILE A 35 11.31 28.09 -9.00
CA ILE A 35 11.61 27.12 -7.93
C ILE A 35 10.31 26.35 -7.63
N GLY A 36 9.60 25.97 -8.69
CA GLY A 36 8.34 25.26 -8.57
C GLY A 36 8.55 23.90 -7.89
N PRO A 37 7.57 23.44 -7.10
CA PRO A 37 7.61 22.11 -6.50
C PRO A 37 7.70 21.03 -7.57
N ASP A 38 8.39 19.92 -7.25
CA ASP A 38 8.54 18.77 -8.13
C ASP A 38 7.16 18.26 -8.59
N SER A 39 6.92 18.29 -9.90
CA SER A 39 5.68 17.83 -10.53
C SER A 39 5.34 16.38 -10.15
N THR A 40 6.35 15.56 -9.89
CA THR A 40 6.20 14.16 -9.48
C THR A 40 5.60 14.05 -8.08
N VAL A 41 6.03 14.92 -7.16
CA VAL A 41 5.49 14.97 -5.78
C VAL A 41 4.03 15.41 -5.80
N ILE A 42 3.69 16.43 -6.60
CA ILE A 42 2.30 16.87 -6.76
C ILE A 42 1.43 15.74 -7.33
N ALA A 43 1.90 15.05 -8.36
CA ALA A 43 1.17 13.94 -8.97
C ALA A 43 0.93 12.81 -7.96
N ARG A 44 1.96 12.42 -7.18
CA ARG A 44 1.85 11.41 -6.12
C ARG A 44 0.84 11.79 -5.05
N LEU A 45 0.93 13.01 -4.51
CA LEU A 45 0.01 13.49 -3.47
C LEU A 45 -1.44 13.60 -3.98
N THR A 46 -1.62 14.06 -5.22
CA THR A 46 -2.94 14.16 -5.85
C THR A 46 -3.55 12.76 -6.04
N HIS A 47 -2.78 11.82 -6.58
CA HIS A 47 -3.22 10.45 -6.77
C HIS A 47 -3.60 9.78 -5.45
N ALA A 48 -2.75 9.92 -4.41
CA ALA A 48 -3.02 9.38 -3.08
C ALA A 48 -4.28 10.00 -2.45
N ARG A 49 -4.49 11.32 -2.59
CA ARG A 49 -5.70 11.99 -2.11
C ARG A 49 -6.95 11.44 -2.77
N GLU A 50 -6.97 11.32 -4.09
CA GLU A 50 -8.14 10.82 -4.83
C GLU A 50 -8.52 9.40 -4.41
N TRP A 51 -7.53 8.53 -4.22
CA TRP A 51 -7.78 7.19 -3.69
C TRP A 51 -8.36 7.22 -2.27
N ARG A 52 -7.78 8.02 -1.37
CA ARG A 52 -8.29 8.15 0.00
C ARG A 52 -9.71 8.70 0.05
N LEU A 53 -10.07 9.63 -0.84
CA LEU A 53 -11.44 10.16 -0.96
C LEU A 53 -12.43 9.08 -1.40
N ARG A 54 -12.07 8.27 -2.40
CA ARG A 54 -12.89 7.14 -2.86
C ARG A 54 -13.08 6.11 -1.75
N TYR A 55 -12.01 5.78 -1.03
CA TYR A 55 -12.05 4.82 0.08
C TYR A 55 -12.83 5.36 1.28
N LEU A 56 -12.66 6.64 1.63
CA LEU A 56 -13.46 7.29 2.67
C LEU A 56 -14.95 7.20 2.36
N SER A 57 -15.34 7.53 1.13
CA SER A 57 -16.74 7.46 0.70
C SER A 57 -17.29 6.03 0.81
N HIS A 58 -16.50 5.02 0.43
CA HIS A 58 -16.88 3.62 0.59
C HIS A 58 -17.14 3.24 2.04
N LEU A 59 -16.23 3.58 2.95
CA LEU A 59 -16.40 3.32 4.38
C LEU A 59 -17.61 4.05 4.96
N GLU A 60 -17.82 5.32 4.60
CA GLU A 60 -18.97 6.11 5.07
C GLU A 60 -20.32 5.55 4.59
N MET A 61 -20.34 4.79 3.49
CA MET A 61 -21.53 4.09 3.00
C MET A 61 -21.72 2.68 3.61
N GLY A 62 -20.92 2.31 4.61
CA GLY A 62 -20.95 0.99 5.26
C GLY A 62 -20.15 -0.08 4.52
N GLY A 63 -19.26 0.33 3.62
CA GLY A 63 -18.29 -0.54 2.97
C GLY A 63 -17.32 -1.19 3.96
N GLN A 64 -16.81 -2.37 3.62
CA GLN A 64 -15.81 -3.07 4.42
C GLN A 64 -14.40 -2.52 4.15
N PRO A 65 -13.44 -2.67 5.09
CA PRO A 65 -12.04 -2.39 4.83
C PRO A 65 -11.51 -3.13 3.61
N LEU A 66 -10.40 -2.64 3.04
CA LEU A 66 -9.73 -3.29 1.91
C LEU A 66 -9.31 -4.72 2.27
N ASP A 67 -9.56 -5.64 1.34
CA ASP A 67 -8.97 -6.98 1.39
C ASP A 67 -7.51 -6.93 0.90
N LEU A 68 -6.73 -7.98 1.21
CA LEU A 68 -5.32 -8.07 0.79
C LEU A 68 -5.14 -7.88 -0.73
N GLY A 69 -6.06 -8.45 -1.53
CA GLY A 69 -6.02 -8.33 -2.99
C GLY A 69 -6.26 -6.89 -3.48
N ASP A 70 -7.08 -6.11 -2.76
CA ASP A 70 -7.31 -4.70 -3.06
C ASP A 70 -6.06 -3.89 -2.75
N GLU A 71 -5.47 -4.10 -1.56
CA GLU A 71 -4.23 -3.45 -1.14
C GLU A 71 -3.10 -3.72 -2.14
N TRP A 72 -2.87 -4.96 -2.53
CA TRP A 72 -1.82 -5.26 -3.51
C TRP A 72 -2.12 -4.68 -4.90
N SER A 73 -3.39 -4.66 -5.31
CA SER A 73 -3.82 -4.09 -6.58
C SER A 73 -3.58 -2.58 -6.66
N MET A 74 -3.80 -1.83 -5.56
CA MET A 74 -3.52 -0.40 -5.48
C MET A 74 -2.06 -0.07 -5.79
N HIS A 75 -1.16 -1.01 -5.55
CA HIS A 75 0.27 -0.85 -5.75
C HIS A 75 0.78 -1.57 -6.99
N HIS A 76 -0.09 -1.94 -7.93
CA HIS A 76 0.32 -2.54 -9.19
C HIS A 76 1.25 -1.62 -9.99
N GLY A 77 2.43 -2.13 -10.35
CA GLY A 77 3.45 -1.38 -11.08
C GLY A 77 4.32 -0.45 -10.22
N HIS A 78 4.19 -0.50 -8.89
CA HIS A 78 5.09 0.20 -7.97
C HIS A 78 6.32 -0.64 -7.60
N ASP A 79 7.37 0.04 -7.13
CA ASP A 79 8.54 -0.59 -6.52
C ASP A 79 8.20 -1.06 -5.11
N LEU A 80 8.20 -2.38 -4.93
CA LEU A 80 7.85 -3.07 -3.68
C LEU A 80 9.07 -3.75 -3.08
N ALA A 81 9.17 -3.69 -1.77
CA ALA A 81 10.20 -4.39 -1.02
C ALA A 81 9.59 -4.99 0.24
N ILE A 82 10.08 -6.16 0.64
CA ILE A 82 9.78 -6.74 1.93
C ILE A 82 10.89 -6.29 2.88
N GLU A 83 10.56 -5.62 3.97
CA GLU A 83 11.55 -4.98 4.83
C GLU A 83 11.12 -5.07 6.29
N TRP A 84 12.09 -5.08 7.21
CA TRP A 84 11.80 -4.89 8.63
C TRP A 84 11.39 -3.44 8.89
N GLY A 85 10.32 -3.27 9.67
CA GLY A 85 9.86 -1.99 10.17
C GLY A 85 10.79 -1.47 11.24
N TYR A 86 11.87 -0.78 10.85
CA TYR A 86 12.78 -0.13 11.80
C TYR A 86 12.18 1.18 12.34
N GLU A 87 11.08 1.10 13.09
CA GLU A 87 10.72 2.19 13.99
C GLU A 87 11.38 1.97 15.35
N VAL A 88 11.80 3.06 16.00
CA VAL A 88 12.63 3.09 17.23
C VAL A 88 12.01 2.32 18.42
N TRP A 89 10.77 1.85 18.28
CA TRP A 89 9.94 1.28 19.34
C TRP A 89 9.61 -0.20 19.10
N ASP A 90 9.87 -0.77 17.92
CA ASP A 90 9.41 -2.12 17.59
C ASP A 90 10.26 -2.80 16.49
N GLU A 91 11.38 -3.41 16.87
CA GLU A 91 12.36 -4.01 15.96
C GLU A 91 11.91 -5.36 15.34
N ASN A 92 10.70 -5.84 15.65
CA ASN A 92 10.29 -7.21 15.33
C ASN A 92 9.05 -7.28 14.43
N ARG A 93 8.92 -6.33 13.51
CA ARG A 93 7.84 -6.30 12.52
C ARG A 93 8.41 -6.36 11.11
N ILE A 94 7.82 -7.19 10.26
CA ILE A 94 8.19 -7.31 8.86
C ILE A 94 7.00 -6.98 7.98
N GLY A 95 7.24 -6.29 6.88
CA GLY A 95 6.16 -5.74 6.07
C GLY A 95 6.50 -5.61 4.60
N LEU A 96 5.45 -5.42 3.82
CA LEU A 96 5.55 -5.04 2.42
C LEU A 96 5.53 -3.51 2.34
N ARG A 97 6.66 -2.91 1.97
CA ARG A 97 6.81 -1.47 1.77
C ARG A 97 6.67 -1.14 0.29
N CYS A 98 5.87 -0.13 -0.02
CA CYS A 98 5.85 0.49 -1.33
C CYS A 98 6.83 1.67 -1.35
N ARG A 99 8.00 1.49 -1.96
CA ARG A 99 9.02 2.54 -2.06
C ARG A 99 8.60 3.67 -3.00
N SER A 100 7.77 3.39 -4.00
CA SER A 100 7.19 4.43 -4.87
C SER A 100 6.21 5.34 -4.13
N CYS A 101 5.45 4.81 -3.18
CA CYS A 101 4.55 5.59 -2.34
C CYS A 101 5.26 6.17 -1.11
N ASP A 102 6.36 5.55 -0.69
CA ASP A 102 7.03 5.75 0.60
C ASP A 102 6.13 5.38 1.78
N ASP A 103 5.41 4.27 1.66
CA ASP A 103 4.38 3.85 2.61
C ASP A 103 4.41 2.33 2.87
N TRP A 104 3.93 1.91 4.04
CA TRP A 104 3.73 0.50 4.37
C TRP A 104 2.38 0.06 3.81
N ILE A 105 2.38 -1.01 3.01
CA ILE A 105 1.14 -1.64 2.55
C ILE A 105 0.61 -2.52 3.69
N GLN A 106 1.48 -3.38 4.22
CA GLN A 106 1.19 -4.32 5.29
C GLN A 106 2.39 -4.40 6.22
N LEU A 107 2.15 -4.57 7.51
CA LEU A 107 3.19 -4.72 8.52
C LEU A 107 2.72 -5.68 9.62
N TYR A 108 3.44 -6.78 9.79
CA TYR A 108 3.07 -7.87 10.69
C TYR A 108 4.11 -8.03 11.80
N ASP A 109 3.63 -8.38 12.99
CA ASP A 109 4.50 -8.79 14.08
C ASP A 109 5.06 -10.19 13.77
N VAL A 110 6.35 -10.39 14.01
CA VAL A 110 6.99 -11.70 13.80
C VAL A 110 7.00 -12.47 15.12
N ASP A 111 6.15 -13.50 15.22
CA ASP A 111 6.15 -14.40 16.37
C ASP A 111 7.26 -15.47 16.19
N PRO A 112 8.21 -15.61 17.13
CA PRO A 112 9.20 -16.68 17.06
C PRO A 112 8.62 -18.09 17.32
N ALA A 113 7.36 -18.20 17.75
CA ALA A 113 6.71 -19.49 17.97
C ALA A 113 6.37 -20.20 16.64
N PRO A 114 6.76 -21.47 16.46
CA PRO A 114 6.48 -22.19 15.23
C PRO A 114 4.99 -22.44 15.06
N THR A 115 4.46 -22.05 13.89
CA THR A 115 3.09 -22.32 13.43
C THR A 115 3.05 -23.60 12.57
N LEU A 116 1.85 -24.19 12.43
CA LEU A 116 1.64 -25.39 11.60
C LEU A 116 1.69 -25.10 10.10
N GLU A 117 1.25 -23.90 9.70
CA GLU A 117 1.28 -23.40 8.32
C GLU A 117 1.97 -22.03 8.31
N PRO A 118 2.81 -21.75 7.30
CA PRO A 118 3.53 -20.48 7.24
C PRO A 118 2.53 -19.32 7.11
N THR A 119 2.70 -18.33 7.97
CA THR A 119 1.97 -17.06 7.93
C THR A 119 2.52 -16.15 6.83
N ILE A 120 1.83 -15.03 6.54
CA ILE A 120 2.37 -14.00 5.65
C ILE A 120 3.69 -13.44 6.21
N ALA A 121 3.81 -13.27 7.53
CA ALA A 121 5.04 -12.81 8.17
C ALA A 121 6.19 -13.80 7.92
N ASP A 122 5.95 -15.10 8.07
CA ASP A 122 6.95 -16.15 7.80
C ASP A 122 7.44 -16.09 6.34
N LEU A 123 6.48 -15.98 5.41
CA LEU A 123 6.79 -15.83 3.98
C LEU A 123 7.60 -14.55 3.72
N TYR A 124 7.27 -13.45 4.37
CA TYR A 124 8.02 -12.20 4.26
C TYR A 124 9.45 -12.33 4.82
N VAL A 125 9.64 -13.01 5.95
CA VAL A 125 10.98 -13.22 6.53
C VAL A 125 11.87 -13.99 5.55
N GLU A 126 11.33 -15.02 4.90
CA GLU A 126 12.05 -15.79 3.88
C GLU A 126 12.41 -14.98 2.62
N HIS A 127 11.77 -13.82 2.42
CA HIS A 127 11.82 -13.04 1.18
C HIS A 127 12.27 -11.58 1.35
N GLU A 128 12.78 -11.17 2.53
CA GLU A 128 13.18 -9.78 2.85
C GLU A 128 14.13 -9.14 1.80
N THR A 129 15.04 -9.93 1.22
CA THR A 129 16.01 -9.40 0.24
C THR A 129 15.64 -9.68 -1.20
N HIS A 130 14.47 -10.28 -1.42
CA HIS A 130 14.02 -10.65 -2.75
C HIS A 130 13.31 -9.50 -3.45
N THR A 131 13.47 -9.43 -4.76
CA THR A 131 12.67 -8.54 -5.60
C THR A 131 11.28 -9.13 -5.74
N VAL A 132 10.27 -8.38 -5.33
CA VAL A 132 8.87 -8.77 -5.43
C VAL A 132 8.09 -7.77 -6.26
N LEU A 133 7.02 -8.24 -6.91
CA LEU A 133 6.12 -7.42 -7.70
C LEU A 133 4.68 -7.73 -7.31
N SER A 134 3.83 -6.70 -7.30
CA SER A 134 2.39 -6.89 -7.26
C SER A 134 1.84 -7.13 -8.66
N TRP A 135 0.93 -8.09 -8.78
CA TRP A 135 0.22 -8.37 -10.02
C TRP A 135 -1.28 -8.38 -9.78
N ARG A 136 -2.02 -8.08 -10.85
CA ARG A 136 -3.47 -8.23 -10.91
C ARG A 136 -3.87 -8.90 -12.22
N ARG A 137 -4.76 -9.89 -12.14
CA ARG A 137 -5.30 -10.64 -13.28
C ARG A 137 -6.78 -10.92 -13.04
N GLY A 138 -7.64 -10.15 -13.71
CA GLY A 138 -9.08 -10.24 -13.50
C GLY A 138 -9.45 -9.92 -12.06
N SER A 139 -10.16 -10.85 -11.39
CA SER A 139 -10.61 -10.75 -10.01
C SER A 139 -9.59 -11.26 -8.98
N GLU A 140 -8.36 -11.53 -9.39
CA GLU A 140 -7.28 -11.98 -8.50
C GLU A 140 -6.11 -11.01 -8.52
N ALA A 141 -5.46 -10.88 -7.38
CA ALA A 141 -4.23 -10.13 -7.22
C ALA A 141 -3.27 -10.89 -6.29
N GLY A 142 -2.00 -10.54 -6.37
CA GLY A 142 -0.99 -11.23 -5.58
C GLY A 142 0.36 -10.53 -5.59
N ILE A 143 1.27 -11.15 -4.84
CA ILE A 143 2.68 -10.81 -4.81
C ILE A 143 3.44 -11.96 -5.49
N GLU A 144 4.32 -11.62 -6.41
CA GLU A 144 5.23 -12.54 -7.07
C GLU A 144 6.65 -12.25 -6.63
N CYS A 145 7.41 -13.28 -6.30
CA CYS A 145 8.84 -13.16 -6.04
C CYS A 145 9.63 -13.41 -7.32
N VAL A 146 10.20 -12.35 -7.88
CA VAL A 146 11.03 -12.40 -9.09
C VAL A 146 12.35 -13.11 -8.82
N THR A 147 12.94 -12.92 -7.63
CA THR A 147 14.21 -13.58 -7.28
C THR A 147 14.07 -15.10 -7.22
N CYS A 148 13.00 -15.61 -6.59
CA CYS A 148 12.69 -17.05 -6.56
C CYS A 148 12.25 -17.54 -7.95
N GLY A 149 11.48 -16.72 -8.67
CA GLY A 149 11.06 -16.97 -10.04
C GLY A 149 12.21 -17.03 -11.04
N ALA A 150 13.32 -16.33 -10.84
CA ALA A 150 14.48 -16.42 -11.73
C ALA A 150 15.07 -17.84 -11.81
N VAL A 151 14.79 -18.71 -10.83
CA VAL A 151 15.19 -20.12 -10.81
C VAL A 151 14.15 -21.02 -11.48
N ARG A 152 12.91 -20.55 -11.70
CA ARG A 152 11.76 -21.30 -12.25
C ARG A 152 11.17 -20.49 -13.40
N GLU A 153 11.33 -20.92 -14.66
CA GLU A 153 10.99 -20.16 -15.89
C GLU A 153 9.57 -19.52 -15.98
N ASP A 154 8.67 -19.80 -15.03
CA ASP A 154 7.29 -19.33 -14.95
C ASP A 154 7.00 -18.37 -13.76
N GLY A 155 8.02 -17.90 -13.04
CA GLY A 155 7.83 -17.03 -11.86
C GLY A 155 7.53 -17.80 -10.56
N PHE A 156 7.51 -17.11 -9.42
CA PHE A 156 7.14 -17.70 -8.13
C PHE A 156 6.01 -16.90 -7.46
N PRO A 157 4.75 -17.37 -7.55
CA PRO A 157 3.64 -16.72 -6.85
C PRO A 157 3.83 -16.90 -5.35
N LEU A 158 4.06 -15.79 -4.64
CA LEU A 158 4.29 -15.79 -3.19
C LEU A 158 2.97 -15.73 -2.43
N LEU A 159 2.07 -14.83 -2.84
CA LEU A 159 0.76 -14.62 -2.24
C LEU A 159 -0.30 -14.42 -3.30
N THR A 160 -1.55 -14.78 -3.01
CA THR A 160 -2.70 -14.57 -3.88
C THR A 160 -3.96 -14.37 -3.06
N ALA A 161 -4.80 -13.43 -3.48
CA ALA A 161 -6.06 -13.09 -2.83
C ALA A 161 -7.07 -12.56 -3.87
N PRO A 162 -8.38 -12.73 -3.62
CA PRO A 162 -9.40 -12.12 -4.45
C PRO A 162 -9.37 -10.59 -4.32
N VAL A 163 -9.74 -9.91 -5.40
CA VAL A 163 -10.04 -8.47 -5.43
C VAL A 163 -11.52 -8.29 -5.15
N SER A 164 -11.87 -7.34 -4.27
CA SER A 164 -13.25 -7.06 -3.91
C SER A 164 -14.03 -6.47 -5.10
N GLY A 165 -15.33 -6.76 -5.15
CA GLY A 165 -16.18 -6.25 -6.23
C GLY A 165 -16.28 -4.72 -6.25
N TRP A 166 -16.16 -4.07 -5.10
CA TRP A 166 -16.09 -2.61 -5.03
C TRP A 166 -14.79 -2.09 -5.65
N PHE A 167 -13.65 -2.65 -5.25
CA PHE A 167 -12.36 -2.22 -5.76
C PHE A 167 -12.26 -2.46 -7.28
N ASP A 168 -12.80 -3.57 -7.77
CA ASP A 168 -12.86 -3.85 -9.21
C ASP A 168 -13.68 -2.81 -9.98
N GLN A 169 -14.80 -2.35 -9.43
CA GLN A 169 -15.60 -1.29 -10.04
C GLN A 169 -14.84 0.05 -10.07
N VAL A 170 -14.24 0.44 -8.96
CA VAL A 170 -13.51 1.72 -8.83
C VAL A 170 -12.24 1.75 -9.69
N TRP A 171 -11.57 0.61 -9.86
CA TRP A 171 -10.37 0.50 -10.68
C TRP A 171 -10.66 0.64 -12.18
N ASN A 172 -11.82 0.18 -12.63
CA ASN A 172 -12.21 0.16 -14.04
C ASN A 172 -13.09 1.35 -14.47
N SER A 173 -13.37 2.29 -13.57
CA SER A 173 -14.16 3.51 -13.81
C SER A 173 -13.28 4.73 -14.12
#